data_AF-A0A939FMT6-F1
#
_entry.id   AF-A0A939FMT6-F1
#
_cell.length_a   1.000
_cell.length_b   1.000
_cell.length_c   1.000
_cell.angle_alpha   90.00
_cell.angle_beta   90.00
_cell.angle_gamma   90.00
#
_symmetry.space_group_name_H-M   'P 1'
#
loop_
_entity.id
_entity.type
_entity.pdbx_description
1 polymer ?
#
loop_
_entity_poly.entity_id
_entity_poly.type
_entity_poly.pdbx_seq_one_letter_code
_entity_poly.pdbx_strand_id
1 'polypeptide(L)'
;MSVFSTPRRRTTAAALATATVFAALATVASSASASSSASGTDTAHEAVHAKKPAAVAQVSGKARISYAYSPKDEIRFSVEAQSAPFSRPVGEFPMGMPTDARGKVTIYHWSPEKKEARRGEAAVDCLVTGGDTATLTAVVTKSQDPGEIGTRMGFSVRTGGPGKGRFGFHWGVSNLDVVDGKVVMPHVGTCMAPAPFAPVAEGGFTVKHAELPPLPAGWPGREH
;
A
#
# COMPACT_ATOMS: atom_id res chain seq x y z
N MET A 1 9.79 -37.70 -22.34
CA MET A 1 11.22 -37.59 -22.66
C MET A 1 11.86 -36.66 -21.65
N SER A 2 12.56 -37.24 -20.67
CA SER A 2 13.30 -36.55 -19.62
C SER A 2 14.58 -35.93 -20.17
N VAL A 3 14.95 -34.72 -19.70
CA VAL A 3 16.36 -34.40 -19.40
C VAL A 3 16.39 -33.45 -18.20
N PHE A 4 16.64 -34.01 -17.02
CA PHE A 4 17.20 -33.29 -15.88
C PHE A 4 18.62 -32.84 -16.23
N SER A 5 19.02 -31.62 -15.87
CA SER A 5 20.43 -31.35 -15.58
C SER A 5 20.60 -30.17 -14.65
N THR A 6 20.93 -30.49 -13.40
CA THR A 6 21.42 -29.58 -12.36
C THR A 6 22.95 -29.50 -12.47
N PRO A 7 23.57 -28.33 -12.28
CA PRO A 7 24.90 -28.26 -11.72
C PRO A 7 24.87 -27.76 -10.28
N ARG A 8 25.38 -28.62 -9.41
CA ARG A 8 25.77 -28.41 -8.01
C ARG A 8 27.07 -27.61 -7.99
N ARG A 9 27.15 -26.46 -7.32
CA ARG A 9 28.43 -25.88 -6.87
C ARG A 9 28.45 -25.76 -5.36
N ARG A 10 29.53 -26.32 -4.80
CA ARG A 10 29.88 -26.37 -3.39
C ARG A 10 30.59 -25.07 -2.98
N THR A 11 30.13 -24.54 -1.84
CA THR A 11 30.86 -23.93 -0.70
C THR A 11 32.16 -23.15 -0.93
N THR A 12 32.23 -21.95 -0.34
CA THR A 12 33.20 -21.66 0.74
C THR A 12 32.63 -20.57 1.65
N ALA A 13 32.69 -20.84 2.95
CA ALA A 13 32.43 -19.89 4.02
C ALA A 13 33.70 -19.06 4.28
N ALA A 14 33.54 -17.80 4.67
CA ALA A 14 34.55 -17.07 5.41
C ALA A 14 33.84 -16.18 6.44
N ALA A 15 34.01 -16.56 7.71
CA ALA A 15 33.64 -15.78 8.87
C ALA A 15 34.69 -14.70 9.11
N LEU A 16 34.27 -13.51 9.52
CA LEU A 16 35.10 -12.55 10.24
C LEU A 16 34.25 -11.96 11.37
N ALA A 17 34.53 -12.46 12.57
CA ALA A 17 34.07 -11.92 13.83
C ALA A 17 34.85 -10.65 14.15
N THR A 18 34.15 -9.63 14.63
CA THR A 18 34.75 -8.58 15.46
C THR A 18 33.82 -8.31 16.64
N ALA A 19 34.30 -8.72 17.81
CA ALA A 19 33.74 -8.39 19.10
C ALA A 19 34.29 -7.03 19.56
N THR A 20 33.43 -6.18 20.11
CA THR A 20 33.84 -5.17 21.10
C THR A 20 32.81 -5.13 22.23
N VAL A 21 33.34 -4.98 23.44
CA VAL A 21 32.72 -5.22 24.75
C VAL A 21 32.69 -3.90 25.53
N PHE A 22 31.82 -3.84 26.56
CA PHE A 22 31.74 -2.86 27.67
C PHE A 22 31.05 -1.52 27.32
N ALA A 23 30.17 -0.95 28.16
CA ALA A 23 30.18 -0.91 29.62
C ALA A 23 28.77 -0.83 30.25
N ALA A 24 28.73 -1.19 31.53
CA ALA A 24 27.60 -1.20 32.45
C ALA A 24 27.52 0.09 33.31
N LEU A 25 26.55 0.09 34.24
CA LEU A 25 26.27 1.05 35.35
C LEU A 25 25.45 2.30 34.94
N ALA A 26 24.51 2.83 35.74
CA ALA A 26 23.94 2.46 37.03
C ALA A 26 22.69 3.34 37.28
N THR A 27 21.70 2.73 37.94
CA THR A 27 20.75 3.26 38.94
C THR A 27 20.69 4.76 39.22
N VAL A 28 19.49 5.34 39.19
CA VAL A 28 19.10 6.44 40.09
C VAL A 28 17.69 6.21 40.63
N ALA A 29 17.53 6.53 41.90
CA ALA A 29 16.53 6.08 42.84
C ALA A 29 15.16 6.80 42.77
N SER A 30 14.16 6.05 43.22
CA SER A 30 13.01 6.41 44.05
C SER A 30 12.73 7.90 44.34
N SER A 31 11.49 8.29 44.09
CA SER A 31 10.78 9.26 44.92
C SER A 31 9.34 8.80 45.07
N ALA A 32 9.05 8.20 46.22
CA ALA A 32 7.69 8.02 46.72
C ALA A 32 7.18 9.37 47.24
N SER A 33 5.94 9.71 46.93
CA SER A 33 5.15 10.66 47.72
C SER A 33 3.71 10.17 47.74
N ALA A 34 3.21 10.06 48.96
CA ALA A 34 1.97 9.43 49.32
C ALA A 34 0.76 10.36 49.13
N SER A 35 -0.36 9.71 48.83
CA SER A 35 -1.73 9.97 49.32
C SER A 35 -2.36 11.34 49.22
N SER A 36 -3.44 11.39 48.45
CA SER A 36 -4.72 11.93 48.93
C SER A 36 -5.88 11.30 48.15
N SER A 37 -6.53 10.34 48.79
CA SER A 37 -7.86 9.84 48.44
C SER A 37 -8.88 10.94 48.74
N ALA A 38 -9.55 11.43 47.71
CA ALA A 38 -10.81 12.16 47.85
C ALA A 38 -11.86 11.40 47.04
N SER A 39 -12.75 10.71 47.76
CA SER A 39 -13.99 10.17 47.23
C SER A 39 -14.86 11.34 46.78
N GLY A 40 -14.98 11.53 45.48
CA GLY A 40 -15.90 12.47 44.84
C GLY A 40 -16.81 11.67 43.91
N THR A 41 -18.08 11.69 44.26
CA THR A 41 -19.24 11.04 43.65
C THR A 41 -19.31 11.10 42.13
N ASP A 42 -19.79 9.99 41.55
CA ASP A 42 -20.26 9.83 40.18
C ASP A 42 -21.09 11.02 39.68
N THR A 43 -20.53 11.75 38.70
CA THR A 43 -21.32 12.39 37.65
C THR A 43 -20.61 12.15 36.33
N ALA A 44 -21.20 11.24 35.57
CA ALA A 44 -21.07 11.00 34.13
C ALA A 44 -20.04 11.87 33.39
N HIS A 45 -18.95 11.21 32.98
CA HIS A 45 -18.18 11.61 31.81
C HIS A 45 -19.07 11.53 30.56
N GLU A 46 -19.82 12.60 30.29
CA GLU A 46 -20.32 12.88 28.95
C GLU A 46 -19.66 14.17 28.46
N ALA A 47 -18.33 14.10 28.34
CA ALA A 47 -17.63 15.00 27.45
C ALA A 47 -18.05 14.62 26.03
N VAL A 48 -19.07 15.32 25.52
CA VAL A 48 -19.41 15.34 24.11
C VAL A 48 -18.19 15.85 23.37
N HIS A 49 -17.30 14.93 22.98
CA HIS A 49 -16.25 15.22 22.03
C HIS A 49 -16.95 15.69 20.76
N ALA A 50 -16.93 17.00 20.53
CA ALA A 50 -17.20 17.56 19.22
C ALA A 50 -16.42 16.71 18.22
N LYS A 51 -17.12 15.95 17.37
CA LYS A 51 -16.51 15.02 16.42
C LYS A 51 -15.56 15.82 15.54
N LYS A 52 -14.27 15.75 15.85
CA LYS A 52 -13.22 16.18 14.94
C LYS A 52 -13.53 15.49 13.60
N PRO A 53 -13.54 16.20 12.46
CA PRO A 53 -13.74 15.56 11.17
C PRO A 53 -12.82 14.35 11.07
N ALA A 54 -13.38 13.20 10.69
CA ALA A 54 -12.60 11.98 10.55
C ALA A 54 -11.38 12.28 9.66
N ALA A 55 -10.19 11.90 10.12
CA ALA A 55 -8.98 12.12 9.35
C ALA A 55 -9.12 11.40 7.99
N VAL A 56 -8.75 12.09 6.92
CA VAL A 56 -8.81 11.55 5.56
C VAL A 56 -7.45 10.94 5.22
N ALA A 57 -7.44 9.64 4.92
CA ALA A 57 -6.27 8.98 4.37
C ALA A 57 -6.04 9.48 2.94
N GLN A 58 -4.79 9.75 2.57
CA GLN A 58 -4.47 10.31 1.25
C GLN A 58 -3.16 9.77 0.72
N VAL A 59 -3.07 9.64 -0.60
CA VAL A 59 -1.83 9.37 -1.33
C VAL A 59 -1.71 10.40 -2.43
N SER A 60 -0.56 11.06 -2.48
CA SER A 60 -0.25 12.00 -3.54
C SER A 60 1.21 11.89 -3.98
N GLY A 61 1.47 12.17 -5.25
CA GLY A 61 2.84 12.30 -5.75
C GLY A 61 3.01 11.86 -7.18
N LYS A 62 4.21 12.12 -7.69
CA LYS A 62 4.65 11.76 -9.03
C LYS A 62 6.07 11.26 -8.93
N ALA A 63 6.34 10.09 -9.49
CA ALA A 63 7.67 9.52 -9.47
C ALA A 63 7.98 8.73 -10.73
N ARG A 64 9.26 8.74 -11.10
CA ARG A 64 9.85 7.71 -11.95
C ARG A 64 10.39 6.61 -11.07
N ILE A 65 10.13 5.35 -11.43
CA ILE A 65 10.67 4.20 -10.72
C ILE A 65 11.87 3.61 -11.46
N SER A 66 12.67 2.81 -10.76
CA SER A 66 13.58 1.85 -11.39
C SER A 66 12.97 0.46 -11.27
N TYR A 67 12.80 -0.22 -12.41
CA TYR A 67 12.21 -1.55 -12.47
C TYR A 67 13.23 -2.56 -12.96
N ALA A 68 13.53 -3.56 -12.13
CA ALA A 68 14.64 -4.49 -12.38
C ALA A 68 14.52 -5.28 -13.70
N TYR A 69 13.30 -5.58 -14.13
CA TYR A 69 13.04 -6.35 -15.35
C TYR A 69 12.96 -5.48 -16.62
N SER A 70 12.96 -4.15 -16.46
CA SER A 70 13.00 -3.19 -17.58
C SER A 70 13.91 -2.00 -17.22
N PRO A 71 15.22 -2.24 -17.00
CA PRO A 71 16.11 -1.24 -16.39
C PRO A 71 16.37 0.00 -17.27
N LYS A 72 16.09 -0.09 -18.57
CA LYS A 72 16.26 0.99 -19.54
C LYS A 72 14.97 1.76 -19.81
N ASP A 73 13.84 1.28 -19.31
CA ASP A 73 12.54 1.87 -19.57
C ASP A 73 12.31 3.08 -18.65
N GLU A 74 11.57 4.05 -19.15
CA GLU A 74 11.09 5.17 -18.36
C GLU A 74 9.65 4.89 -17.92
N ILE A 75 9.49 4.54 -16.65
CA ILE A 75 8.20 4.21 -16.05
C ILE A 75 7.86 5.26 -14.99
N ARG A 76 6.79 6.02 -15.22
CA ARG A 76 6.31 7.06 -14.32
C ARG A 76 4.90 6.77 -13.85
N PHE A 77 4.68 7.02 -12.56
CA PHE A 77 3.36 6.98 -11.94
C PHE A 77 3.03 8.34 -11.34
N SER A 78 1.77 8.75 -11.49
CA SER A 78 1.16 9.84 -10.74
C SER A 78 0.00 9.27 -9.95
N VAL A 79 -0.08 9.58 -8.66
CA VAL A 79 -1.19 9.18 -7.79
C VAL A 79 -1.76 10.42 -7.13
N GLU A 80 -3.08 10.51 -7.14
CA GLU A 80 -3.85 11.44 -6.33
C GLU A 80 -5.09 10.70 -5.86
N ALA A 81 -5.13 10.34 -4.58
CA ALA A 81 -6.16 9.50 -4.01
C ALA A 81 -6.48 9.92 -2.59
N GLN A 82 -7.75 9.77 -2.21
CA GLN A 82 -8.19 9.99 -0.85
C GLN A 82 -9.30 9.01 -0.47
N SER A 83 -9.33 8.64 0.81
CA SER A 83 -10.39 7.82 1.37
C SER A 83 -11.73 8.56 1.26
N ALA A 84 -12.76 7.82 0.89
CA ALA A 84 -14.15 8.24 0.91
C ALA A 84 -14.97 7.06 1.47
N PRO A 85 -14.80 6.71 2.76
CA PRO A 85 -15.42 5.53 3.34
C PRO A 85 -16.94 5.56 3.18
N PHE A 86 -17.53 4.38 2.92
CA PHE A 86 -18.98 4.21 2.79
C PHE A 86 -19.62 5.16 1.76
N SER A 87 -18.96 5.35 0.62
CA SER A 87 -19.41 6.29 -0.41
C SER A 87 -19.91 5.61 -1.68
N ARG A 88 -19.62 4.31 -1.86
CA ARG A 88 -19.95 3.59 -3.08
C ARG A 88 -20.60 2.24 -2.74
N PRO A 89 -21.89 2.04 -3.04
CA PRO A 89 -22.55 0.75 -2.87
C PRO A 89 -21.82 -0.36 -3.65
N VAL A 90 -21.67 -1.54 -3.04
CA VAL A 90 -21.07 -2.72 -3.68
C VAL A 90 -21.82 -3.98 -3.26
N GLY A 91 -22.51 -4.64 -4.19
CA GLY A 91 -23.22 -5.90 -3.92
C GLY A 91 -24.17 -5.77 -2.72
N GLU A 92 -23.97 -6.62 -1.71
CA GLU A 92 -24.75 -6.65 -0.47
C GLU A 92 -24.39 -5.52 0.52
N PHE A 93 -23.46 -4.64 0.17
CA PHE A 93 -23.05 -3.48 0.97
C PHE A 93 -23.63 -2.19 0.39
N PRO A 94 -24.91 -1.83 0.68
CA PRO A 94 -25.56 -0.66 0.12
C PRO A 94 -24.96 0.66 0.59
N MET A 95 -24.31 0.64 1.76
CA MET A 95 -23.55 1.79 2.28
C MET A 95 -22.11 1.84 1.76
N GLY A 96 -21.65 0.85 1.01
CA GLY A 96 -20.26 0.73 0.58
C GLY A 96 -19.31 0.19 1.65
N MET A 97 -18.01 0.38 1.42
CA MET A 97 -16.94 -0.22 2.21
C MET A 97 -16.17 0.83 3.03
N PRO A 98 -15.63 0.46 4.20
CA PRO A 98 -14.77 1.38 4.98
C PRO A 98 -13.52 1.83 4.21
N THR A 99 -13.12 1.05 3.20
CA THR A 99 -11.94 1.28 2.36
C THR A 99 -12.25 2.00 1.05
N ASP A 100 -13.50 2.40 0.83
CA ASP A 100 -13.90 3.15 -0.36
C ASP A 100 -13.02 4.40 -0.52
N ALA A 101 -12.69 4.71 -1.77
CA ALA A 101 -11.82 5.83 -2.11
C ALA A 101 -12.20 6.45 -3.44
N ARG A 102 -11.66 7.64 -3.68
CA ARG A 102 -11.74 8.35 -4.96
C ARG A 102 -10.39 8.93 -5.33
N GLY A 103 -10.16 9.07 -6.62
CA GLY A 103 -8.92 9.62 -7.13
C GLY A 103 -8.54 9.07 -8.49
N LYS A 104 -7.28 9.26 -8.86
CA LYS A 104 -6.73 8.84 -10.14
C LYS A 104 -5.30 8.34 -9.99
N VAL A 105 -5.00 7.29 -10.75
CA VAL A 105 -3.63 6.88 -11.09
C VAL A 105 -3.41 7.17 -12.56
N THR A 106 -2.27 7.80 -12.89
CA THR A 106 -1.80 7.93 -14.27
C THR A 106 -0.50 7.17 -14.42
N ILE A 107 -0.41 6.41 -15.50
CA ILE A 107 0.73 5.56 -15.83
C ILE A 107 1.32 6.06 -17.13
N TYR A 108 2.63 6.22 -17.18
CA TYR A 108 3.38 6.47 -18.40
C TYR A 108 4.54 5.48 -18.48
N HIS A 109 4.69 4.86 -19.65
CA HIS A 109 5.76 3.91 -19.92
C HIS A 109 6.35 4.19 -21.29
N TRP A 110 7.63 4.55 -21.32
CA TRP A 110 8.43 4.60 -22.54
C TRP A 110 9.42 3.45 -22.57
N SER A 111 9.40 2.69 -23.66
CA SER A 111 10.37 1.63 -23.92
C SER A 111 11.28 2.04 -25.09
N PRO A 112 12.58 2.29 -24.85
CA PRO A 112 13.52 2.61 -25.92
C PRO A 112 13.73 1.44 -26.88
N GLU A 113 13.60 0.20 -26.41
CA GLU A 113 13.71 -1.01 -27.25
C GLU A 113 12.59 -1.07 -28.29
N LYS A 114 11.35 -0.82 -27.87
CA LYS A 114 10.17 -0.81 -28.75
C LYS A 114 9.97 0.51 -29.47
N LYS A 115 10.70 1.57 -29.06
CA LYS A 115 10.53 2.96 -29.50
C LYS A 115 9.07 3.42 -29.35
N GLU A 116 8.44 3.06 -28.24
CA GLU A 116 7.00 3.26 -28.02
C GLU A 116 6.72 3.87 -26.64
N ALA A 117 5.79 4.83 -26.59
CA ALA A 117 5.27 5.44 -25.37
C ALA A 117 3.81 5.05 -25.17
N ARG A 118 3.49 4.45 -24.02
CA ARG A 118 2.13 4.15 -23.58
C ARG A 118 1.72 5.01 -22.41
N ARG A 119 0.44 5.36 -22.37
CA ARG A 119 -0.19 6.11 -21.28
C ARG A 119 -1.55 5.53 -20.94
N GLY A 120 -1.84 5.47 -19.65
CA GLY A 120 -3.15 5.07 -19.13
C GLY A 120 -3.59 5.91 -17.94
N GLU A 121 -4.90 5.94 -17.70
CA GLU A 121 -5.52 6.50 -16.50
C GLU A 121 -6.43 5.45 -15.87
N ALA A 122 -6.44 5.40 -14.54
CA ALA A 122 -7.33 4.54 -13.77
C ALA A 122 -7.98 5.33 -12.63
N ALA A 123 -9.27 5.12 -12.40
CA ALA A 123 -10.03 5.73 -11.32
C ALA A 123 -9.88 4.89 -10.04
N VAL A 124 -9.41 5.50 -8.96
CA VAL A 124 -9.20 4.84 -7.68
C VAL A 124 -10.54 4.51 -7.06
N ASP A 125 -10.71 3.27 -6.61
CA ASP A 125 -11.95 2.76 -6.00
C ASP A 125 -11.77 2.20 -4.59
N CYS A 126 -10.52 2.04 -4.13
CA CYS A 126 -10.16 1.55 -2.80
C CYS A 126 -8.84 2.18 -2.32
N LEU A 127 -8.74 2.53 -1.04
CA LEU A 127 -7.50 2.99 -0.40
C LEU A 127 -7.46 2.53 1.06
N VAL A 128 -6.34 1.90 1.43
CA VAL A 128 -5.96 1.61 2.82
C VAL A 128 -4.56 2.13 3.07
N THR A 129 -4.32 2.69 4.25
CA THR A 129 -3.00 3.19 4.65
C THR A 129 -2.56 2.52 5.94
N GLY A 130 -1.24 2.34 6.09
CA GLY A 130 -0.62 1.85 7.32
C GLY A 130 0.75 2.49 7.47
N GLY A 131 0.89 3.38 8.46
CA GLY A 131 2.12 4.15 8.68
C GLY A 131 2.53 4.96 7.43
N ASP A 132 3.73 4.70 6.92
CA ASP A 132 4.28 5.37 5.73
C ASP A 132 3.89 4.70 4.40
N THR A 133 3.03 3.67 4.43
CA THR A 133 2.61 2.88 3.27
C THR A 133 1.12 2.98 2.97
N ALA A 134 0.76 2.74 1.71
CA ALA A 134 -0.60 2.65 1.24
C ALA A 134 -0.78 1.52 0.23
N THR A 135 -1.96 0.92 0.24
CA THR A 135 -2.47 0.01 -0.79
C THR A 135 -3.70 0.63 -1.41
N LEU A 136 -3.76 0.68 -2.74
CA LEU A 136 -4.92 1.19 -3.46
C LEU A 136 -5.20 0.35 -4.70
N THR A 137 -6.47 0.30 -5.08
CA THR A 137 -6.88 -0.26 -6.37
C THR A 137 -7.52 0.82 -7.22
N ALA A 138 -7.39 0.66 -8.54
CA ALA A 138 -8.01 1.55 -9.49
C ALA A 138 -8.51 0.78 -10.71
N VAL A 139 -9.61 1.21 -11.30
CA VAL A 139 -10.18 0.65 -12.53
C VAL A 139 -9.74 1.49 -13.72
N VAL A 140 -9.16 0.88 -14.74
CA VAL A 140 -8.68 1.58 -15.94
C VAL A 140 -9.85 2.28 -16.65
N THR A 141 -9.73 3.58 -16.84
CA THR A 141 -10.73 4.43 -17.52
C THR A 141 -10.25 4.94 -18.86
N LYS A 142 -8.93 5.00 -19.09
CA LYS A 142 -8.32 5.31 -20.39
C LYS A 142 -7.08 4.45 -20.57
N SER A 143 -6.93 3.85 -21.74
CA SER A 143 -5.69 3.20 -22.16
C SER A 143 -5.53 3.33 -23.68
N GLN A 144 -4.28 3.26 -24.14
CA GLN A 144 -3.99 3.09 -25.56
C GLN A 144 -4.26 1.66 -26.05
N ASP A 145 -4.38 0.69 -25.13
CA ASP A 145 -4.93 -0.63 -25.37
C ASP A 145 -6.38 -0.67 -24.88
N PRO A 146 -7.39 -0.62 -25.78
CA PRO A 146 -8.79 -0.59 -25.38
C PRO A 146 -9.22 -1.82 -24.56
N GLY A 147 -8.52 -2.96 -24.70
CA GLY A 147 -8.83 -4.19 -23.97
C GLY A 147 -8.56 -4.09 -22.46
N GLU A 148 -7.75 -3.12 -22.02
CA GLU A 148 -7.46 -2.89 -20.61
C GLU A 148 -8.57 -2.10 -19.89
N ILE A 149 -9.42 -1.37 -20.62
CA ILE A 149 -10.45 -0.51 -20.03
C ILE A 149 -11.43 -1.37 -19.23
N GLY A 150 -11.72 -0.94 -17.99
CA GLY A 150 -12.54 -1.69 -17.04
C GLY A 150 -11.77 -2.70 -16.20
N THR A 151 -10.49 -2.96 -16.51
CA THR A 151 -9.65 -3.85 -15.69
C THR A 151 -9.25 -3.15 -14.39
N ARG A 152 -9.32 -3.88 -13.27
CA ARG A 152 -8.83 -3.40 -11.97
C ARG A 152 -7.35 -3.68 -11.81
N MET A 153 -6.65 -2.68 -11.30
CA MET A 153 -5.21 -2.66 -11.11
C MET A 153 -4.88 -2.42 -9.63
N GLY A 154 -4.01 -3.24 -9.05
CA GLY A 154 -3.50 -3.07 -7.69
C GLY A 154 -2.19 -2.30 -7.64
N PHE A 155 -2.09 -1.36 -6.70
CA PHE A 155 -0.91 -0.54 -6.47
C PHE A 155 -0.57 -0.45 -4.98
N SER A 156 0.71 -0.32 -4.68
CA SER A 156 1.18 0.00 -3.32
C SER A 156 2.22 1.11 -3.37
N VAL A 157 2.25 1.91 -2.31
CA VAL A 157 3.10 3.10 -2.21
C VAL A 157 3.79 3.08 -0.86
N ARG A 158 5.08 3.41 -0.83
CA ARG A 158 5.79 3.82 0.37
C ARG A 158 6.26 5.26 0.19
N THR A 159 6.03 6.08 1.20
CA THR A 159 6.41 7.50 1.23
C THR A 159 7.91 7.70 0.97
N GLY A 160 8.24 8.75 0.23
CA GLY A 160 9.60 9.20 -0.01
C GLY A 160 9.97 9.33 -1.49
N GLY A 161 11.16 9.88 -1.72
CA GLY A 161 11.81 9.97 -3.03
C GLY A 161 12.95 8.96 -3.18
N PRO A 162 13.99 9.26 -3.98
CA PRO A 162 15.13 8.38 -4.17
C PRO A 162 15.72 7.84 -2.87
N GLY A 163 15.99 6.53 -2.83
CA GLY A 163 16.56 5.83 -1.67
C GLY A 163 15.60 5.54 -0.51
N LYS A 164 14.36 6.09 -0.52
CA LYS A 164 13.37 5.89 0.55
C LYS A 164 12.02 5.39 0.04
N GLY A 165 11.51 6.06 -0.99
CA GLY A 165 10.21 5.78 -1.59
C GLY A 165 10.22 4.52 -2.43
N ARG A 166 9.08 3.84 -2.46
CA ARG A 166 8.86 2.66 -3.28
C ARG A 166 7.45 2.65 -3.86
N PHE A 167 7.29 1.97 -4.97
CA PHE A 167 6.02 1.79 -5.66
C PHE A 167 5.87 0.33 -6.08
N GLY A 168 4.67 -0.21 -5.93
CA GLY A 168 4.30 -1.55 -6.37
C GLY A 168 3.12 -1.47 -7.33
N PHE A 169 3.12 -2.36 -8.31
CA PHE A 169 2.06 -2.51 -9.30
C PHE A 169 1.89 -4.00 -9.60
N HIS A 170 0.64 -4.47 -9.64
CA HIS A 170 0.37 -5.90 -9.55
C HIS A 170 0.92 -6.74 -10.71
N TRP A 171 1.14 -6.16 -11.89
CA TRP A 171 1.68 -6.86 -13.04
C TRP A 171 3.22 -6.85 -13.10
N GLY A 172 3.88 -6.12 -12.19
CA GLY A 172 5.34 -5.99 -12.17
C GLY A 172 6.07 -7.03 -11.34
N VAL A 173 5.35 -7.75 -10.50
CA VAL A 173 5.87 -8.94 -9.82
C VAL A 173 4.79 -10.00 -9.99
N SER A 174 5.13 -11.11 -10.63
CA SER A 174 4.19 -12.15 -11.07
C SER A 174 3.04 -12.34 -10.09
N ASN A 175 1.88 -11.80 -10.45
CA ASN A 175 0.59 -12.16 -9.90
C ASN A 175 0.04 -13.20 -10.88
N LEU A 176 0.53 -14.44 -10.77
CA LEU A 176 0.13 -15.53 -11.64
C LEU A 176 -0.72 -16.49 -10.82
N ASP A 177 -1.78 -16.97 -11.44
CA ASP A 177 -2.63 -18.03 -10.90
C ASP A 177 -2.69 -19.19 -11.90
N VAL A 178 -3.10 -20.37 -11.43
CA VAL A 178 -3.22 -21.56 -12.25
C VAL A 178 -4.65 -22.08 -12.16
N VAL A 179 -5.41 -21.89 -13.24
CA VAL A 179 -6.79 -22.37 -13.38
C VAL A 179 -6.82 -23.43 -14.47
N ASP A 180 -7.30 -24.62 -14.15
CA ASP A 180 -7.36 -25.78 -15.06
C ASP A 180 -6.01 -26.08 -15.76
N GLY A 181 -4.91 -25.95 -15.01
CA GLY A 181 -3.55 -26.19 -15.51
C GLY A 181 -3.00 -25.09 -16.44
N LYS A 182 -3.73 -23.98 -16.62
CA LYS A 182 -3.30 -22.83 -17.42
C LYS A 182 -2.91 -21.67 -16.51
N VAL A 183 -1.78 -21.05 -16.82
CA VAL A 183 -1.35 -19.82 -16.16
C VAL A 183 -2.25 -18.67 -16.60
N VAL A 184 -2.87 -18.00 -15.64
CA VAL A 184 -3.76 -16.85 -15.86
C VAL A 184 -3.32 -15.66 -15.01
N MET A 185 -3.66 -14.46 -15.46
CA MET A 185 -3.59 -13.28 -14.59
C MET A 185 -4.81 -13.33 -13.66
N PRO A 186 -4.62 -13.44 -12.33
CA PRO A 186 -5.73 -13.49 -11.40
C PRO A 186 -6.41 -12.14 -11.31
N HIS A 187 -7.69 -12.21 -10.94
CA HIS A 187 -8.47 -11.04 -10.63
C HIS A 187 -7.88 -10.28 -9.44
N VAL A 188 -7.67 -8.98 -9.59
CA VAL A 188 -7.31 -8.11 -8.48
C VAL A 188 -8.59 -7.70 -7.75
N GLY A 189 -8.77 -8.24 -6.54
CA GLY A 189 -9.82 -7.78 -5.62
C GLY A 189 -9.58 -6.36 -5.11
N THR A 190 -10.59 -5.77 -4.47
CA THR A 190 -10.47 -4.42 -3.89
C THR A 190 -9.37 -4.36 -2.82
N CYS A 191 -8.57 -3.29 -2.84
CA CYS A 191 -7.44 -3.10 -1.92
C CYS A 191 -6.42 -4.26 -1.88
N MET A 192 -6.27 -5.02 -2.99
CA MET A 192 -5.22 -6.02 -3.15
C MET A 192 -4.09 -5.49 -4.04
N ALA A 193 -2.86 -5.54 -3.55
CA ALA A 193 -1.66 -5.17 -4.30
C ALA A 193 -0.41 -5.89 -3.74
N PRO A 194 0.65 -6.09 -4.54
CA PRO A 194 1.92 -6.58 -4.01
C PRO A 194 2.57 -5.55 -3.09
N ALA A 195 3.59 -5.96 -2.33
CA ALA A 195 4.42 -5.02 -1.57
C ALA A 195 5.05 -3.94 -2.49
N PRO A 196 5.33 -2.73 -1.99
CA PRO A 196 5.95 -1.68 -2.80
C PRO A 196 7.41 -2.05 -3.06
N PHE A 197 7.70 -2.64 -4.22
CA PHE A 197 8.99 -3.27 -4.52
C PHE A 197 9.92 -2.37 -5.34
N ALA A 198 9.41 -1.57 -6.27
CA ALA A 198 10.23 -0.79 -7.19
C ALA A 198 10.70 0.49 -6.50
N PRO A 199 12.03 0.74 -6.38
CA PRO A 199 12.53 1.97 -5.80
C PRO A 199 12.18 3.18 -6.67
N VAL A 200 11.84 4.29 -6.01
CA VAL A 200 11.75 5.59 -6.68
C VAL A 200 13.14 6.02 -7.12
N ALA A 201 13.25 6.43 -8.38
CA ALA A 201 14.48 6.93 -8.99
C ALA A 201 14.47 8.47 -9.15
N GLU A 202 13.28 9.08 -9.21
CA GLU A 202 13.08 10.52 -9.37
C GLU A 202 11.69 10.91 -8.85
N GLY A 203 11.54 12.11 -8.27
CA GLY A 203 10.27 12.55 -7.67
C GLY A 203 10.01 11.85 -6.32
N GLY A 204 8.75 11.53 -6.04
CA GLY A 204 8.37 10.82 -4.82
C GLY A 204 6.87 10.82 -4.54
N PHE A 205 6.52 10.13 -3.45
CA PHE A 205 5.15 10.01 -2.97
C PHE A 205 5.03 10.40 -1.50
N THR A 206 3.82 10.83 -1.11
CA THR A 206 3.42 11.10 0.26
C THR A 206 2.18 10.29 0.58
N VAL A 207 2.24 9.52 1.67
CA VAL A 207 1.08 8.88 2.29
C VAL A 207 0.73 9.64 3.56
N LYS A 208 -0.52 10.09 3.64
CA LYS A 208 -1.13 10.57 4.88
C LYS A 208 -1.99 9.45 5.42
N HIS A 209 -1.57 8.88 6.55
CA HIS A 209 -2.31 7.83 7.21
C HIS A 209 -3.56 8.36 7.91
N ALA A 210 -4.63 7.57 7.88
CA ALA A 210 -5.76 7.68 8.78
C ALA A 210 -6.29 6.28 9.08
N GLU A 211 -6.79 6.09 10.31
CA GLU A 211 -7.47 4.88 10.73
C GLU A 211 -8.78 4.69 9.96
N LEU A 212 -9.18 3.44 9.75
CA LEU A 212 -10.49 3.14 9.20
C LEU A 212 -11.59 3.66 10.15
N PRO A 213 -12.67 4.27 9.62
CA PRO A 213 -13.76 4.73 10.47
C PRO A 213 -14.51 3.55 11.09
N PRO A 214 -15.22 3.78 12.22
CA PRO A 214 -16.11 2.78 12.78
C PRO A 214 -17.20 2.39 11.76
N LEU A 215 -17.62 1.13 11.81
CA LEU A 215 -18.70 0.62 10.96
C LEU A 215 -20.03 1.34 11.28
N PRO A 216 -20.82 1.74 10.26
CA PRO A 216 -22.15 2.28 10.45
C PRO A 216 -23.07 1.31 11.18
N ALA A 217 -24.06 1.85 11.88
CA ALA A 217 -25.15 1.03 12.40
C ALA A 217 -25.86 0.30 11.23
N GLY A 218 -26.13 -0.99 11.41
CA GLY A 218 -26.76 -1.83 10.39
C GLY A 218 -25.85 -2.23 9.23
N TRP A 219 -24.54 -2.01 9.31
CA TRP A 219 -23.61 -2.54 8.29
C TRP A 219 -23.56 -4.08 8.35
N PRO A 220 -23.76 -4.79 7.22
CA PRO A 220 -24.12 -6.22 7.21
C PRO A 220 -23.02 -7.18 7.67
N GLY A 221 -21.78 -6.73 7.90
CA GLY A 221 -20.68 -7.58 8.38
C GLY A 221 -20.30 -7.37 9.85
N ARG A 222 -21.20 -6.88 10.72
CA ARG A 222 -20.92 -6.72 12.17
C ARG A 222 -21.05 -8.02 12.99
N GLU A 223 -21.51 -9.11 12.40
CA GLU A 223 -21.89 -10.36 13.12
C GLU A 223 -20.88 -11.50 12.97
N HIS A 224 -19.68 -11.22 12.46
CA HIS A 224 -18.56 -12.17 12.32
C HIS A 224 -17.32 -11.66 13.05
#